data_AF-A0A914I6S6-F1
#
_entry.id   AF-A0A914I6S6-F1
#
_cell.length_a   1.000
_cell.length_b   1.000
_cell.length_c   1.000
_cell.angle_alpha   90.00
_cell.angle_beta   90.00
_cell.angle_gamma   90.00
#
_symmetry.space_group_name_H-M   'P 1'
#
loop_
_entity.id
_entity.type
_entity.pdbx_description
1 polymer ?
#
loop_
_entity_poly.entity_id
_entity_poly.type
_entity_poly.pdbx_seq_one_letter_code
_entity_poly.pdbx_strand_id
1 'polypeptide(L)'
;MICHRIWPLINDNIYGLYLSPTCFDHLRQFYPSVLCNCTNLRFVDAFGRFPEFPADDSAGASSAQALAKWLHSPRGDGRPNVLKCVYPLKGMKRFKRAFRTSSISANFIAYFWGRSSEEIVPFDLKNNLTSERLELRHLNKDKVLLVRCPIKRDEVKWAKWEKEAIDWKCHQWNWVDIAFEDMEIGDDDLECLRQYSSTVLDDCAKLRLVYAMDLFPEFPADDSAGASSAQALAKWLHNPRGDSRPKVFIYAGRSMPLEALKSQFRNSSKKTANFITHWGRSSEEIVPFDLKNNLTSERLELRHLNKDKVILVRCPIKRDEVKWAKWEKEATDFDWGRQWNRIHIDLKDMAAEESSDDDEDEAA
;
A
#
# COMPACT_ATOMS: atom_id res chain seq x y z
N MET A 1 9.75 12.40 5.67
CA MET A 1 9.08 11.19 6.19
C MET A 1 7.76 11.47 6.92
N ILE A 2 6.65 10.87 6.51
CA ILE A 2 5.44 10.70 7.35
C ILE A 2 5.28 9.27 7.93
N CYS A 3 6.10 8.31 7.49
CA CYS A 3 6.17 6.95 8.06
C CYS A 3 6.34 6.95 9.59
N HIS A 4 7.09 7.88 10.21
CA HIS A 4 7.22 7.89 11.68
C HIS A 4 5.88 8.09 12.42
N ARG A 5 4.86 8.62 11.74
CA ARG A 5 3.50 8.82 12.29
C ARG A 5 2.52 7.78 11.79
N ILE A 6 2.64 7.35 10.53
CA ILE A 6 1.73 6.37 9.91
C ILE A 6 2.09 4.94 10.32
N TRP A 7 3.38 4.60 10.36
CA TRP A 7 3.84 3.24 10.64
C TRP A 7 3.31 2.68 11.97
N PRO A 8 3.29 3.43 13.10
CA PRO A 8 2.71 2.96 14.36
C PRO A 8 1.17 2.80 14.34
N LEU A 9 0.49 3.24 13.27
CA LEU A 9 -0.95 3.06 13.07
C LEU A 9 -1.26 1.84 12.20
N ILE A 10 -0.31 1.41 11.36
CA ILE A 10 -0.48 0.32 10.40
C ILE A 10 0.28 -0.96 10.76
N ASN A 11 1.43 -0.87 11.44
CA ASN A 11 2.41 -1.96 11.62
C ASN A 11 1.80 -3.28 12.13
N ASP A 12 0.96 -3.23 13.17
CA ASP A 12 0.34 -4.43 13.74
C ASP A 12 -0.73 -5.05 12.83
N ASN A 13 -1.19 -4.33 11.80
CA ASN A 13 -2.18 -4.80 10.84
C ASN A 13 -1.56 -5.32 9.52
N ILE A 14 -0.23 -5.27 9.38
CA ILE A 14 0.46 -5.73 8.16
C ILE A 14 0.74 -7.24 8.21
N TYR A 15 0.04 -7.99 7.37
CA TYR A 15 0.28 -9.42 7.19
C TYR A 15 1.28 -9.73 6.07
N GLY A 16 1.35 -8.85 5.07
CA GLY A 16 2.25 -8.97 3.92
C GLY A 16 2.85 -7.64 3.51
N LEU A 17 4.16 -7.63 3.29
CA LEU A 17 4.89 -6.52 2.67
C LEU A 17 5.40 -6.93 1.29
N TYR A 18 5.34 -5.99 0.35
CA TYR A 18 6.21 -5.98 -0.83
C TYR A 18 7.30 -4.96 -0.58
N LEU A 19 8.54 -5.34 -0.82
CA LEU A 19 9.71 -4.55 -0.50
C LEU A 19 10.69 -4.62 -1.68
N SER A 20 10.74 -3.54 -2.46
CA SER A 20 11.87 -3.32 -3.34
C SER A 20 13.16 -3.21 -2.50
N PRO A 21 14.34 -3.51 -3.07
CA PRO A 21 15.61 -3.41 -2.35
C PRO A 21 15.83 -2.03 -1.70
N THR A 22 15.53 -0.93 -2.40
CA THR A 22 15.71 0.45 -1.92
C THR A 22 14.65 0.83 -0.89
N CYS A 23 13.37 0.53 -1.17
CA CYS A 23 12.26 0.75 -0.25
C CYS A 23 12.51 0.11 1.13
N PHE A 24 13.14 -1.06 1.16
CA PHE A 24 13.48 -1.73 2.41
C PHE A 24 14.66 -1.09 3.15
N ASP A 25 15.70 -0.66 2.44
CA ASP A 25 16.83 0.03 3.07
C ASP A 25 16.37 1.38 3.67
N HIS A 26 15.58 2.17 2.94
CA HIS A 26 15.01 3.44 3.43
C HIS A 26 14.10 3.23 4.64
N LEU A 27 13.13 2.29 4.55
CA LEU A 27 12.25 1.93 5.67
C LEU A 27 13.02 1.57 6.96
N ARG A 28 14.22 0.99 6.82
CA ARG A 28 15.07 0.60 7.95
C ARG A 28 15.95 1.71 8.52
N GLN A 29 16.22 2.80 7.80
CA GLN A 29 16.91 3.97 8.37
C GLN A 29 16.08 4.56 9.54
N PHE A 30 14.76 4.55 9.39
CA PHE A 30 13.82 5.08 10.37
C PHE A 30 13.28 4.03 11.34
N TYR A 31 13.12 2.79 10.88
CA TYR A 31 12.69 1.65 11.69
C TYR A 31 13.67 0.47 11.54
N PRO A 32 14.81 0.46 12.24
CA PRO A 32 15.79 -0.62 12.13
C PRO A 32 15.19 -2.03 12.31
N SER A 33 14.33 -2.21 13.30
CA SER A 33 13.68 -3.49 13.59
C SER A 33 12.34 -3.70 12.86
N VAL A 34 12.09 -2.98 11.75
CA VAL A 34 10.76 -2.88 11.09
C VAL A 34 10.02 -4.21 10.91
N LEU A 35 10.68 -5.23 10.36
CA LEU A 35 10.04 -6.53 10.10
C LEU A 35 9.74 -7.30 11.39
N CYS A 36 10.59 -7.16 12.40
CA CYS A 36 10.46 -7.83 13.69
C CYS A 36 9.42 -7.15 14.59
N ASN A 37 9.18 -5.85 14.40
CA ASN A 37 8.17 -5.08 15.11
C ASN A 37 6.74 -5.28 14.57
N CYS A 38 6.58 -5.77 13.34
CA CYS A 38 5.27 -6.21 12.85
C CYS A 38 4.94 -7.62 13.37
N THR A 39 4.29 -7.67 14.53
CA THR A 39 3.87 -8.93 15.19
C THR A 39 3.08 -9.88 14.28
N ASN A 40 2.23 -9.33 13.41
CA ASN A 40 1.40 -10.08 12.46
C ASN A 40 2.04 -10.31 11.08
N LEU A 41 3.23 -9.76 10.80
CA LEU A 41 3.89 -9.95 9.51
C LEU A 41 4.20 -11.43 9.29
N ARG A 42 3.65 -11.97 8.20
CA ARG A 42 3.84 -13.37 7.78
C ARG A 42 4.57 -13.45 6.45
N PHE A 43 4.32 -12.51 5.55
CA PHE A 43 4.78 -12.58 4.18
C PHE A 43 5.67 -11.39 3.82
N VAL A 44 6.82 -11.63 3.21
CA VAL A 44 7.66 -10.59 2.61
C VAL A 44 8.02 -11.00 1.20
N ASP A 45 7.74 -10.15 0.21
CA ASP A 45 8.34 -10.21 -1.12
C ASP A 45 9.49 -9.22 -1.19
N ALA A 46 10.72 -9.72 -1.05
CA ALA A 46 11.94 -8.92 -0.92
C ALA A 46 12.63 -8.61 -2.26
N PHE A 47 11.97 -8.92 -3.39
CA PHE A 47 12.37 -8.63 -4.77
C PHE A 47 13.89 -8.74 -5.09
N GLY A 48 14.55 -9.77 -4.55
CA GLY A 48 15.98 -10.07 -4.80
C GLY A 48 16.94 -9.81 -3.64
N ARG A 49 16.51 -9.14 -2.55
CA ARG A 49 17.26 -9.12 -1.28
C ARG A 49 17.16 -10.50 -0.60
N PHE A 50 18.26 -11.26 -0.62
CA PHE A 50 18.35 -12.55 0.07
C PHE A 50 18.94 -12.41 1.50
N PRO A 51 18.47 -13.18 2.50
CA PRO A 51 19.00 -13.21 3.87
C PRO A 51 20.54 -13.29 3.99
N GLU A 52 21.12 -12.34 4.72
CA GLU A 52 22.54 -12.28 5.07
C GLU A 52 22.80 -12.67 6.54
N PHE A 53 23.99 -13.21 6.83
CA PHE A 53 24.40 -13.65 8.15
C PHE A 53 25.76 -13.03 8.54
N PRO A 54 25.96 -12.59 9.81
CA PRO A 54 25.07 -12.79 10.96
C PRO A 54 23.75 -12.01 10.87
N ALA A 55 22.67 -12.63 11.34
CA ALA A 55 21.33 -12.07 11.30
C ALA A 55 21.16 -11.02 12.40
N ASP A 56 20.83 -9.79 12.02
CA ASP A 56 20.69 -8.64 12.92
C ASP A 56 19.71 -7.62 12.32
N ASP A 57 19.03 -6.85 13.16
CA ASP A 57 18.12 -5.77 12.78
C ASP A 57 18.43 -4.43 13.47
N SER A 58 19.60 -4.32 14.13
CA SER A 58 20.12 -3.06 14.66
C SER A 58 20.24 -1.98 13.58
N ALA A 59 20.38 -0.72 14.01
CA ALA A 59 20.51 0.43 13.11
C ALA A 59 21.70 0.34 12.13
N GLY A 60 22.75 -0.41 12.47
CA GLY A 60 23.91 -0.64 11.60
C GLY A 60 23.84 -1.91 10.73
N ALA A 61 22.81 -2.74 10.87
CA ALA A 61 22.65 -3.96 10.08
C ALA A 61 22.15 -3.67 8.67
N SER A 62 22.46 -4.53 7.67
CA SER A 62 21.87 -4.43 6.33
C SER A 62 20.42 -4.92 6.29
N SER A 63 19.62 -4.46 5.30
CA SER A 63 18.27 -5.00 5.05
C SER A 63 18.26 -6.53 4.87
N ALA A 64 19.30 -7.09 4.25
CA ALA A 64 19.49 -8.52 4.11
C ALA A 64 19.71 -9.23 5.46
N GLN A 65 20.41 -8.62 6.42
CA GLN A 65 20.56 -9.16 7.78
C GLN A 65 19.25 -9.09 8.57
N ALA A 66 18.47 -8.02 8.41
CA ALA A 66 17.18 -7.87 9.09
C ALA A 66 16.14 -8.85 8.53
N LEU A 67 16.15 -9.09 7.21
CA LEU A 67 15.37 -10.16 6.59
C LEU A 67 15.74 -11.54 7.13
N ALA A 68 17.04 -11.79 7.37
CA ALA A 68 17.49 -13.02 8.00
C ALA A 68 17.01 -13.14 9.45
N LYS A 69 17.06 -12.05 10.23
CA LYS A 69 16.60 -12.04 11.63
C LYS A 69 15.10 -12.25 11.73
N TRP A 70 14.29 -11.55 10.92
CA TRP A 70 12.85 -11.80 10.81
C TRP A 70 12.55 -13.26 10.41
N LEU A 71 13.14 -13.74 9.31
CA LEU A 71 12.90 -15.10 8.80
C LEU A 71 13.27 -16.19 9.83
N HIS A 72 14.32 -15.96 10.62
CA HIS A 72 14.78 -16.85 11.69
C HIS A 72 14.17 -16.55 13.07
N SER A 73 13.23 -15.62 13.19
CA SER A 73 12.50 -15.36 14.43
C SER A 73 11.21 -16.21 14.46
N PRO A 74 10.93 -16.95 15.55
CA PRO A 74 9.70 -17.73 15.67
C PRO A 74 8.47 -16.81 15.80
N ARG A 75 7.44 -17.05 14.97
CA ARG A 75 6.16 -16.35 15.06
C ARG A 75 5.32 -16.89 16.23
N GLY A 76 4.65 -16.01 16.96
CA GLY A 76 3.80 -16.39 18.10
C GLY A 76 2.60 -17.28 17.75
N ASP A 77 2.13 -17.26 16.49
CA ASP A 77 1.04 -18.13 16.00
C ASP A 77 1.50 -19.53 15.54
N GLY A 78 2.81 -19.81 15.61
CA GLY A 78 3.41 -21.08 15.20
C GLY A 78 3.36 -21.36 13.69
N ARG A 79 2.90 -20.43 12.85
CA ARG A 79 2.97 -20.55 11.39
C ARG A 79 4.38 -20.18 10.88
N PRO A 80 4.79 -20.70 9.71
CA PRO A 80 6.03 -20.26 9.08
C PRO A 80 5.96 -18.80 8.61
N ASN A 81 7.08 -18.08 8.76
CA ASN A 81 7.38 -16.90 7.94
C ASN A 81 7.43 -17.32 6.46
N VAL A 82 6.99 -16.46 5.54
CA VAL A 82 6.95 -16.75 4.11
C VAL A 82 7.73 -15.68 3.34
N LEU A 83 8.80 -16.11 2.67
CA LEU A 83 9.66 -15.22 1.88
C LEU A 83 9.51 -15.49 0.39
N LYS A 84 9.14 -14.47 -0.38
CA LYS A 84 9.39 -14.39 -1.83
C LYS A 84 10.73 -13.67 -2.06
N CYS A 85 11.66 -14.29 -2.78
CA CYS A 85 12.89 -13.64 -3.25
C CYS A 85 13.38 -14.25 -4.58
N VAL A 86 14.23 -13.54 -5.33
CA VAL A 86 15.00 -14.17 -6.43
C VAL A 86 16.03 -15.15 -5.85
N TYR A 87 16.25 -16.30 -6.48
CA TYR A 87 17.24 -17.28 -5.98
C TYR A 87 18.69 -16.75 -6.05
N PRO A 88 19.49 -16.82 -4.98
CA PRO A 88 20.85 -16.30 -4.98
C PRO A 88 21.90 -17.36 -5.38
N LEU A 89 22.84 -16.99 -6.26
CA LEU A 89 24.04 -17.81 -6.50
C LEU A 89 25.07 -17.72 -5.34
N LYS A 90 24.97 -16.68 -4.50
CA LYS A 90 25.85 -16.41 -3.34
C LYS A 90 25.07 -16.61 -2.03
N GLY A 91 25.74 -16.58 -0.89
CA GLY A 91 25.07 -16.62 0.43
C GLY A 91 24.55 -17.99 0.91
N MET A 92 24.06 -18.89 0.03
CA MET A 92 23.51 -20.21 0.43
C MET A 92 24.48 -21.06 1.30
N LYS A 93 25.81 -20.94 1.09
CA LYS A 93 26.83 -21.58 1.96
C LYS A 93 26.87 -20.99 3.38
N ARG A 94 26.63 -19.69 3.56
CA ARG A 94 26.45 -19.04 4.87
C ARG A 94 25.12 -19.47 5.50
N PHE A 95 24.04 -19.49 4.73
CA PHE A 95 22.70 -19.93 5.16
C PHE A 95 22.72 -21.36 5.75
N LYS A 96 23.28 -22.32 5.00
CA LYS A 96 23.46 -23.72 5.45
C LYS A 96 24.30 -23.84 6.73
N ARG A 97 25.28 -22.95 6.94
CA ARG A 97 26.07 -22.90 8.18
C ARG A 97 25.22 -22.37 9.34
N ALA A 98 24.56 -21.23 9.15
CA ALA A 98 23.74 -20.58 10.16
C ALA A 98 22.62 -21.49 10.68
N PHE A 99 21.95 -22.24 9.81
CA PHE A 99 20.96 -23.25 10.21
C PHE A 99 21.56 -24.33 11.11
N ARG A 100 22.73 -24.89 10.77
CA ARG A 100 23.40 -25.94 11.55
C ARG A 100 23.92 -25.47 12.90
N THR A 101 24.26 -24.19 13.04
CA THR A 101 24.76 -23.58 14.29
C THR A 101 23.66 -22.84 15.08
N SER A 102 22.40 -22.90 14.63
CA SER A 102 21.30 -22.23 15.33
C SER A 102 20.85 -23.04 16.54
N SER A 103 20.72 -22.35 17.68
CA SER A 103 20.06 -22.85 18.90
C SER A 103 18.59 -22.41 19.02
N ILE A 104 18.12 -21.52 18.13
CA ILE A 104 16.77 -20.95 18.15
C ILE A 104 15.94 -21.68 17.08
N SER A 105 14.86 -22.34 17.48
CA SER A 105 13.90 -22.91 16.53
C SER A 105 13.09 -21.81 15.84
N ALA A 106 12.89 -21.93 14.53
CA ALA A 106 12.01 -21.05 13.75
C ALA A 106 11.53 -21.74 12.47
N ASN A 107 10.26 -21.53 12.15
CA ASN A 107 9.62 -22.11 10.96
C ASN A 107 9.59 -21.07 9.83
N PHE A 108 9.97 -21.48 8.61
CA PHE A 108 9.76 -20.64 7.43
C PHE A 108 9.63 -21.44 6.14
N ILE A 109 9.04 -20.79 5.12
CA ILE A 109 8.96 -21.25 3.74
C ILE A 109 9.47 -20.11 2.85
N ALA A 110 10.62 -20.30 2.20
CA ALA A 110 11.14 -19.36 1.22
C ALA A 110 10.95 -19.93 -0.19
N TYR A 111 10.13 -19.24 -0.99
CA TYR A 111 9.89 -19.52 -2.39
C TYR A 111 10.81 -18.64 -3.23
N PHE A 112 11.53 -19.26 -4.17
CA PHE A 112 12.42 -18.55 -5.08
C PHE A 112 12.06 -18.79 -6.54
N TRP A 113 12.18 -17.72 -7.33
CA TRP A 113 12.15 -17.74 -8.80
C TRP A 113 13.48 -17.18 -9.35
N GLY A 114 13.77 -17.39 -10.64
CA GLY A 114 14.91 -16.75 -11.29
C GLY A 114 15.51 -17.59 -12.41
N ARG A 115 16.84 -17.72 -12.40
CA ARG A 115 17.60 -18.57 -13.34
C ARG A 115 17.19 -20.04 -13.20
N SER A 116 17.50 -20.81 -14.26
CA SER A 116 17.20 -22.25 -14.33
C SER A 116 17.65 -22.99 -13.07
N SER A 117 16.71 -23.74 -12.48
CA SER A 117 16.94 -24.61 -11.32
C SER A 117 17.90 -25.77 -11.59
N GLU A 118 18.28 -25.99 -12.85
CA GLU A 118 19.31 -26.93 -13.28
C GLU A 118 20.68 -26.65 -12.62
N GLU A 119 21.00 -25.40 -12.28
CA GLU A 119 22.20 -25.03 -11.51
C GLU A 119 22.05 -25.28 -9.99
N ILE A 120 20.83 -25.50 -9.51
CA ILE A 120 20.48 -25.45 -8.08
C ILE A 120 20.35 -26.87 -7.52
N VAL A 121 21.43 -27.41 -6.94
CA VAL A 121 21.42 -28.76 -6.35
C VAL A 121 20.49 -28.82 -5.11
N PRO A 122 19.43 -29.67 -5.12
CA PRO A 122 18.55 -29.91 -3.97
C PRO A 122 19.31 -30.44 -2.74
N PHE A 123 18.77 -30.26 -1.54
CA PHE A 123 19.39 -30.79 -0.32
C PHE A 123 18.42 -30.98 0.84
N ASP A 124 18.77 -31.88 1.75
CA ASP A 124 18.15 -32.07 3.06
C ASP A 124 19.23 -31.91 4.14
N LEU A 125 18.98 -31.07 5.14
CA LEU A 125 19.84 -30.89 6.31
C LEU A 125 19.00 -31.00 7.58
N LYS A 126 19.54 -31.68 8.60
CA LYS A 126 18.94 -31.76 9.94
C LYS A 126 19.77 -30.98 10.95
N ASN A 127 19.11 -30.28 11.86
CA ASN A 127 19.70 -29.72 13.07
C ASN A 127 19.13 -30.49 14.26
N ASN A 128 19.96 -31.33 14.87
CA ASN A 128 19.55 -32.17 16.00
C ASN A 128 19.42 -31.40 17.32
N LEU A 129 19.96 -30.18 17.42
CA LEU A 129 19.84 -29.33 18.61
C LEU A 129 18.44 -28.70 18.70
N THR A 130 17.91 -28.21 17.58
CA THR A 130 16.55 -27.65 17.49
C THR A 130 15.49 -28.69 17.10
N SER A 131 15.90 -29.91 16.75
CA SER A 131 15.04 -30.97 16.17
C SER A 131 14.34 -30.54 14.86
N GLU A 132 15.07 -29.84 13.99
CA GLU A 132 14.56 -29.25 12.74
C GLU A 132 15.20 -29.82 11.48
N ARG A 133 14.52 -29.61 10.35
CA ARG A 133 14.92 -29.94 8.99
C ARG A 133 14.95 -28.66 8.15
N LEU A 134 15.94 -28.53 7.26
CA LEU A 134 16.04 -27.52 6.21
C LEU A 134 16.17 -28.24 4.86
N GLU A 135 15.08 -28.24 4.09
CA GLU A 135 14.99 -28.87 2.77
C GLU A 135 14.97 -27.80 1.67
N LEU A 136 15.79 -27.95 0.62
CA LEU A 136 15.64 -27.24 -0.65
C LEU A 136 15.26 -28.25 -1.73
N ARG A 137 14.16 -28.02 -2.44
CA ARG A 137 13.69 -28.85 -3.55
C ARG A 137 13.16 -28.01 -4.71
N HIS A 138 13.14 -28.59 -5.91
CA HIS A 138 12.55 -27.97 -7.09
C HIS A 138 11.01 -28.04 -7.05
N LEU A 139 10.35 -27.07 -7.68
CA LEU A 139 8.91 -27.10 -7.97
C LEU A 139 8.66 -27.25 -9.48
N ASN A 140 9.42 -26.51 -10.29
CA ASN A 140 9.55 -26.68 -11.74
C ASN A 140 10.88 -26.04 -12.20
N LYS A 141 11.12 -25.95 -13.51
CA LYS A 141 12.39 -25.44 -14.08
C LYS A 141 12.84 -24.08 -13.53
N ASP A 142 11.91 -23.17 -13.19
CA ASP A 142 12.24 -21.78 -12.83
C ASP A 142 11.91 -21.45 -11.36
N LYS A 143 11.52 -22.45 -10.56
CA LYS A 143 10.99 -22.29 -9.20
C LYS A 143 11.54 -23.33 -8.23
N VAL A 144 12.07 -22.87 -7.09
CA VAL A 144 12.59 -23.74 -6.01
C VAL A 144 12.04 -23.32 -4.65
N LEU A 145 11.85 -24.28 -3.76
CA LEU A 145 11.26 -24.10 -2.43
C LEU A 145 12.25 -24.52 -1.35
N LEU A 146 12.54 -23.62 -0.41
CA LEU A 146 13.33 -23.87 0.79
C LEU A 146 12.42 -23.85 2.01
N VAL A 147 12.40 -24.94 2.79
CA VAL A 147 11.51 -25.11 3.94
C VAL A 147 12.34 -25.39 5.19
N ARG A 148 12.19 -24.57 6.24
CA ARG A 148 12.66 -24.87 7.60
C ARG A 148 11.45 -25.24 8.46
N CYS A 149 11.48 -26.46 9.01
CA CYS A 149 10.37 -27.05 9.73
C CYS A 149 10.86 -28.02 10.82
N PRO A 150 10.01 -28.48 11.75
CA PRO A 150 10.39 -29.52 12.72
C PRO A 150 10.58 -30.87 12.02
N ILE A 151 11.47 -31.72 12.52
CA ILE A 151 11.68 -33.09 11.99
C ILE A 151 10.41 -33.96 12.15
N LYS A 152 9.67 -33.76 13.23
CA LYS A 152 8.34 -34.35 13.44
C LYS A 152 7.28 -33.29 13.15
N ARG A 153 6.68 -33.33 11.95
CA ARG A 153 5.67 -32.36 11.51
C ARG A 153 4.42 -33.05 10.98
N ASP A 154 3.31 -32.32 11.03
CA ASP A 154 2.06 -32.69 10.34
C ASP A 154 2.21 -32.35 8.85
N GLU A 155 2.42 -33.37 8.02
CA GLU A 155 2.61 -33.20 6.58
C GLU A 155 1.38 -32.64 5.86
N VAL A 156 0.16 -32.87 6.37
CA VAL A 156 -1.07 -32.32 5.76
C VAL A 156 -1.14 -30.82 6.02
N LYS A 157 -0.84 -30.39 7.25
CA LYS A 157 -0.73 -28.98 7.65
C LYS A 157 0.41 -28.26 6.92
N TRP A 158 1.56 -28.90 6.76
CA TRP A 158 2.69 -28.33 6.02
C TRP A 158 2.45 -28.27 4.51
N ALA A 159 1.88 -29.30 3.88
CA ALA A 159 1.48 -29.24 2.47
C ALA A 159 0.50 -28.09 2.19
N LYS A 160 -0.44 -27.82 3.12
CA LYS A 160 -1.30 -26.63 3.05
C LYS A 160 -0.51 -25.32 3.12
N TRP A 161 0.43 -25.17 4.05
CA TRP A 161 1.24 -23.95 4.17
C TRP A 161 2.23 -23.75 3.01
N GLU A 162 2.82 -24.82 2.50
CA GLU A 162 3.69 -24.81 1.32
C GLU A 162 2.87 -24.41 0.07
N LYS A 163 1.64 -24.91 -0.07
CA LYS A 163 0.71 -24.45 -1.10
C LYS A 163 0.31 -22.98 -0.91
N GLU A 164 -0.07 -22.56 0.31
CA GLU A 164 -0.39 -21.15 0.62
C GLU A 164 0.75 -20.19 0.20
N ALA A 165 2.01 -20.61 0.35
CA ALA A 165 3.18 -19.81 -0.02
C ALA A 165 3.45 -19.78 -1.54
N ILE A 166 3.22 -20.89 -2.25
CA ILE A 166 3.42 -20.99 -3.71
C ILE A 166 2.28 -20.31 -4.49
N ASP A 167 1.04 -20.52 -4.04
CA ASP A 167 -0.17 -19.91 -4.62
C ASP A 167 -0.42 -18.49 -4.10
N TRP A 168 0.54 -17.88 -3.37
CA TRP A 168 0.39 -16.55 -2.77
C TRP A 168 0.25 -15.45 -3.83
N LYS A 169 -1.01 -15.16 -4.17
CA LYS A 169 -1.40 -14.02 -4.98
C LYS A 169 -1.49 -12.80 -4.06
N CYS A 170 -0.70 -11.77 -4.34
CA CYS A 170 -0.66 -10.50 -3.59
C CYS A 170 -2.04 -9.84 -3.39
N HIS A 171 -3.01 -10.15 -4.26
CA HIS A 171 -4.38 -9.62 -4.25
C HIS A 171 -5.32 -10.23 -3.17
N GLN A 172 -4.85 -11.04 -2.21
CA GLN A 172 -5.72 -11.80 -1.29
C GLN A 172 -5.62 -11.44 0.20
N TRP A 173 -4.76 -10.50 0.59
CA TRP A 173 -4.51 -10.13 1.99
C TRP A 173 -4.39 -8.61 2.13
N ASN A 174 -4.43 -8.10 3.37
CA ASN A 174 -4.09 -6.71 3.67
C ASN A 174 -2.60 -6.47 3.38
N TRP A 175 -2.34 -6.03 2.14
CA TRP A 175 -1.03 -5.66 1.64
C TRP A 175 -0.90 -4.14 1.66
N VAL A 176 0.05 -3.63 2.44
CA VAL A 176 0.51 -2.25 2.29
C VAL A 176 1.67 -2.28 1.30
N ASP A 177 1.42 -1.76 0.10
CA ASP A 177 2.47 -1.54 -0.88
C ASP A 177 3.12 -0.19 -0.58
N ILE A 178 4.05 -0.19 0.38
CA ILE A 178 4.89 0.97 0.64
C ILE A 178 5.98 0.99 -0.43
N ALA A 179 5.60 1.46 -1.61
CA ALA A 179 6.55 2.10 -2.48
C ALA A 179 7.06 3.34 -1.73
N PHE A 180 8.35 3.32 -1.38
CA PHE A 180 9.10 4.55 -1.33
C PHE A 180 9.45 4.82 -2.79
N GLU A 181 8.58 5.51 -3.54
CA GLU A 181 9.00 5.95 -4.86
C GLU A 181 10.03 7.08 -4.67
N ASP A 182 11.17 6.97 -5.35
CA ASP A 182 12.01 8.15 -5.63
C ASP A 182 11.31 9.10 -6.65
N MET A 183 10.15 8.68 -7.18
CA MET A 183 9.21 9.42 -8.04
C MET A 183 7.94 9.83 -7.25
N GLU A 184 6.91 10.44 -7.86
CA GLU A 184 6.04 11.38 -7.12
C GLU A 184 4.55 11.00 -6.92
N ILE A 185 4.24 10.69 -5.65
CA ILE A 185 3.00 11.03 -4.91
C ILE A 185 1.81 10.07 -5.08
N GLY A 186 1.20 9.74 -3.92
CA GLY A 186 -0.04 8.95 -3.77
C GLY A 186 -1.31 9.78 -3.97
N ASP A 187 -2.24 9.72 -2.97
CA ASP A 187 -3.63 10.24 -2.94
C ASP A 187 -4.69 9.13 -3.28
N ASP A 188 -5.77 8.75 -2.53
CA ASP A 188 -6.26 8.94 -1.13
C ASP A 188 -6.97 7.65 -0.55
N ASP A 189 -8.27 7.63 -0.16
CA ASP A 189 -8.73 7.60 1.26
C ASP A 189 -9.63 6.37 1.57
N LEU A 190 -9.87 5.86 2.79
CA LEU A 190 -9.20 5.88 4.11
C LEU A 190 -10.11 6.12 5.35
N GLU A 191 -10.98 5.16 5.66
CA GLU A 191 -11.68 5.13 6.95
C GLU A 191 -10.74 4.89 8.16
N CYS A 192 -9.67 4.11 7.98
CA CYS A 192 -8.73 3.77 9.06
C CYS A 192 -7.96 4.96 9.66
N LEU A 193 -7.94 6.12 8.99
CA LEU A 193 -7.15 7.26 9.47
C LEU A 193 -7.83 8.03 10.62
N ARG A 194 -9.16 7.98 10.73
CA ARG A 194 -9.92 8.86 11.65
C ARG A 194 -9.98 8.43 13.12
N GLN A 195 -9.61 7.19 13.45
CA GLN A 195 -9.47 6.77 14.86
C GLN A 195 -8.16 7.23 15.52
N TYR A 196 -7.20 7.76 14.76
CA TYR A 196 -5.89 8.16 15.28
C TYR A 196 -5.56 9.65 15.07
N SER A 197 -6.22 10.33 14.13
CA SER A 197 -6.51 11.77 14.20
C SER A 197 -7.88 12.00 13.56
N SER A 198 -8.78 12.73 14.22
CA SER A 198 -10.08 13.05 13.62
C SER A 198 -9.96 13.89 12.35
N THR A 199 -8.82 14.55 12.13
CA THR A 199 -8.59 15.45 11.00
C THR A 199 -7.80 14.83 9.84
N VAL A 200 -7.32 13.57 9.85
CA VAL A 200 -6.27 13.16 8.88
C VAL A 200 -6.55 13.45 7.40
N LEU A 201 -7.79 13.28 6.90
CA LEU A 201 -8.10 13.60 5.50
C LEU A 201 -7.88 15.10 5.19
N ASP A 202 -8.10 15.95 6.20
CA ASP A 202 -7.91 17.39 6.20
C ASP A 202 -6.47 17.81 6.61
N ASP A 203 -5.80 17.06 7.50
CA ASP A 203 -4.36 17.20 7.82
C ASP A 203 -3.51 16.96 6.55
N CYS A 204 -3.89 15.94 5.78
CA CYS A 204 -3.35 15.63 4.48
C CYS A 204 -4.00 16.51 3.40
N ALA A 205 -4.00 17.83 3.58
CA ALA A 205 -4.65 18.82 2.71
C ALA A 205 -4.25 18.80 1.21
N LYS A 206 -3.24 18.01 0.84
CA LYS A 206 -2.84 17.74 -0.55
C LYS A 206 -3.68 16.67 -1.24
N LEU A 207 -4.26 15.73 -0.47
CA LEU A 207 -5.06 14.61 -0.95
C LEU A 207 -6.01 15.01 -2.11
N ARG A 208 -6.08 14.15 -3.13
CA ARG A 208 -6.70 14.39 -4.42
C ARG A 208 -7.57 13.25 -4.95
N LEU A 209 -7.22 11.97 -4.81
CA LEU A 209 -7.85 10.83 -5.48
C LEU A 209 -8.43 9.78 -4.51
N VAL A 210 -9.58 10.06 -3.88
CA VAL A 210 -10.24 9.04 -3.04
C VAL A 210 -10.71 7.87 -3.90
N TYR A 211 -10.15 6.69 -3.69
CA TYR A 211 -10.74 5.43 -4.14
C TYR A 211 -11.43 4.74 -2.96
N ALA A 212 -12.76 4.78 -2.93
CA ALA A 212 -13.54 4.10 -1.90
C ALA A 212 -14.77 3.43 -2.52
N MET A 213 -14.86 2.10 -2.40
CA MET A 213 -15.87 1.32 -3.12
C MET A 213 -17.30 1.73 -2.77
N ASP A 214 -17.65 1.80 -1.47
CA ASP A 214 -19.02 2.02 -1.00
C ASP A 214 -19.18 3.23 -0.05
N LEU A 215 -18.12 4.02 0.16
CA LEU A 215 -18.18 5.24 0.99
C LEU A 215 -18.63 6.44 0.15
N PHE A 216 -19.94 6.73 0.09
CA PHE A 216 -20.45 7.92 -0.61
C PHE A 216 -20.47 9.16 0.29
N PRO A 217 -20.18 10.38 -0.22
CA PRO A 217 -20.30 11.64 0.52
C PRO A 217 -21.69 11.89 1.13
N GLU A 218 -21.75 12.08 2.45
CA GLU A 218 -22.96 12.38 3.21
C GLU A 218 -23.01 13.86 3.62
N PHE A 219 -24.22 14.40 3.82
CA PHE A 219 -24.42 15.81 4.17
C PHE A 219 -25.32 15.97 5.41
N PRO A 220 -25.04 16.92 6.32
CA PRO A 220 -24.04 17.99 6.23
C PRO A 220 -22.59 17.49 6.30
N ALA A 221 -21.70 18.15 5.56
CA ALA A 221 -20.28 17.81 5.52
C ALA A 221 -19.60 18.28 6.82
N ASP A 222 -18.96 17.36 7.54
CA ASP A 222 -18.35 17.59 8.86
C ASP A 222 -17.16 16.65 9.10
N ASP A 223 -16.19 17.08 9.91
CA ASP A 223 -15.02 16.30 10.35
C ASP A 223 -14.95 16.16 11.89
N SER A 224 -15.92 16.72 12.61
CA SER A 224 -15.92 16.82 14.06
C SER A 224 -15.99 15.45 14.76
N ALA A 225 -15.73 15.44 16.07
CA ALA A 225 -15.84 14.25 16.91
C ALA A 225 -17.30 13.80 17.06
N GLY A 226 -17.77 13.02 16.07
CA GLY A 226 -19.16 12.59 15.92
C GLY A 226 -19.61 12.51 14.47
N ALA A 227 -18.89 13.12 13.52
CA ALA A 227 -19.16 13.05 12.10
C ALA A 227 -18.93 11.64 11.53
N SER A 228 -19.75 11.22 10.57
CA SER A 228 -19.56 9.96 9.86
C SER A 228 -18.37 10.04 8.88
N SER A 229 -17.79 8.91 8.52
CA SER A 229 -16.74 8.83 7.49
C SER A 229 -17.20 9.37 6.13
N ALA A 230 -18.52 9.31 5.88
CA ALA A 230 -19.15 9.85 4.68
C ALA A 230 -19.29 11.38 4.75
N GLN A 231 -19.60 11.94 5.91
CA GLN A 231 -19.60 13.39 6.17
C GLN A 231 -18.17 13.96 6.15
N ALA A 232 -17.20 13.17 6.61
CA ALA A 232 -15.77 13.45 6.54
C ALA A 232 -15.25 13.47 5.10
N LEU A 233 -15.56 12.44 4.32
CA LEU A 233 -15.26 12.41 2.88
C LEU A 233 -15.94 13.57 2.15
N ALA A 234 -17.17 13.90 2.52
CA ALA A 234 -17.86 15.08 2.01
C ALA A 234 -17.15 16.39 2.40
N LYS A 235 -16.65 16.52 3.64
CA LYS A 235 -15.90 17.71 4.06
C LYS A 235 -14.56 17.82 3.34
N TRP A 236 -13.84 16.71 3.19
CA TRP A 236 -12.68 16.64 2.32
C TRP A 236 -13.02 17.08 0.89
N LEU A 237 -14.09 16.55 0.28
CA LEU A 237 -14.55 16.93 -1.08
C LEU A 237 -14.99 18.39 -1.19
N HIS A 238 -15.43 19.03 -0.10
CA HIS A 238 -15.91 20.41 -0.10
C HIS A 238 -14.84 21.42 0.31
N ASN A 239 -13.79 20.99 1.02
CA ASN A 239 -12.62 21.77 1.40
C ASN A 239 -11.74 22.04 0.15
N PRO A 240 -11.61 23.30 -0.32
CA PRO A 240 -10.92 23.61 -1.58
C PRO A 240 -9.43 23.32 -1.48
N ARG A 241 -8.90 22.51 -2.41
CA ARG A 241 -7.45 22.37 -2.61
C ARG A 241 -6.87 23.74 -2.98
N GLY A 242 -5.73 24.10 -2.38
CA GLY A 242 -5.06 25.38 -2.63
C GLY A 242 -4.67 25.60 -4.11
N ASP A 243 -4.52 24.52 -4.89
CA ASP A 243 -4.19 24.58 -6.32
C ASP A 243 -5.41 24.78 -7.26
N SER A 244 -6.62 24.88 -6.70
CA SER A 244 -7.89 25.02 -7.43
C SER A 244 -8.23 23.89 -8.44
N ARG A 245 -7.46 22.79 -8.47
CA ARG A 245 -7.81 21.59 -9.25
C ARG A 245 -9.02 20.87 -8.61
N PRO A 246 -9.81 20.13 -9.40
CA PRO A 246 -10.81 19.24 -8.84
C PRO A 246 -10.16 18.15 -7.99
N LYS A 247 -10.75 17.88 -6.82
CA LYS A 247 -10.62 16.59 -6.14
C LYS A 247 -11.23 15.50 -7.01
N VAL A 248 -10.54 14.39 -7.20
CA VAL A 248 -11.05 13.18 -7.86
C VAL A 248 -11.60 12.24 -6.79
N PHE A 249 -12.77 11.69 -7.03
CA PHE A 249 -13.34 10.64 -6.20
C PHE A 249 -13.78 9.48 -7.09
N ILE A 250 -13.56 8.26 -6.64
CA ILE A 250 -13.80 7.03 -7.40
C ILE A 250 -14.59 6.10 -6.49
N TYR A 251 -15.84 5.87 -6.89
CA TYR A 251 -16.81 5.07 -6.15
C TYR A 251 -17.23 3.89 -7.03
N ALA A 252 -17.29 2.70 -6.43
CA ALA A 252 -17.70 1.46 -7.10
C ALA A 252 -19.13 1.02 -6.70
N GLY A 253 -19.77 1.79 -5.82
CA GLY A 253 -21.04 1.48 -5.17
C GLY A 253 -22.24 1.67 -6.07
N ARG A 254 -23.34 1.03 -5.67
CA ARG A 254 -24.50 0.76 -6.56
C ARG A 254 -25.58 1.83 -6.56
N SER A 255 -25.64 2.65 -5.52
CA SER A 255 -26.65 3.69 -5.35
C SER A 255 -25.98 4.98 -4.90
N MET A 256 -26.62 6.10 -5.21
CA MET A 256 -26.18 7.42 -4.82
C MET A 256 -27.37 8.21 -4.28
N PRO A 257 -27.28 8.87 -3.11
CA PRO A 257 -28.25 9.84 -2.65
C PRO A 257 -28.13 11.17 -3.44
N LEU A 258 -28.26 11.10 -4.78
CA LEU A 258 -28.10 12.24 -5.68
C LEU A 258 -29.03 13.39 -5.31
N GLU A 259 -30.26 13.12 -4.85
CA GLU A 259 -31.18 14.19 -4.44
C GLU A 259 -30.70 14.95 -3.19
N ALA A 260 -29.97 14.29 -2.26
CA ALA A 260 -29.35 14.97 -1.13
C ALA A 260 -28.22 15.90 -1.61
N LEU A 261 -27.35 15.41 -2.49
CA LEU A 261 -26.27 16.21 -3.08
C LEU A 261 -26.81 17.36 -3.95
N LYS A 262 -27.84 17.12 -4.78
CA LYS A 262 -28.53 18.15 -5.58
C LYS A 262 -29.18 19.21 -4.71
N SER A 263 -29.85 18.80 -3.63
CA SER A 263 -30.48 19.70 -2.65
C SER A 263 -29.41 20.55 -1.94
N GLN A 264 -28.36 19.92 -1.41
CA GLN A 264 -27.25 20.61 -0.75
C GLN A 264 -26.51 21.56 -1.71
N PHE A 265 -26.30 21.17 -2.96
CA PHE A 265 -25.70 22.01 -3.99
C PHE A 265 -26.56 23.24 -4.32
N ARG A 266 -27.87 23.08 -4.48
CA ARG A 266 -28.81 24.19 -4.74
C ARG A 266 -28.92 25.16 -3.55
N ASN A 267 -28.94 24.62 -2.33
CA ASN A 267 -29.18 25.38 -1.11
C ASN A 267 -27.89 25.96 -0.50
N SER A 268 -26.70 25.62 -1.00
CA SER A 268 -25.44 26.18 -0.50
C SER A 268 -25.30 27.65 -0.88
N SER A 269 -25.19 28.51 0.12
CA SER A 269 -24.73 29.90 -0.01
C SER A 269 -23.20 30.01 0.03
N LYS A 270 -22.49 28.94 0.41
CA LYS A 270 -21.02 28.87 0.42
C LYS A 270 -20.51 28.22 -0.87
N LYS A 271 -19.55 28.88 -1.51
CA LYS A 271 -18.72 28.29 -2.56
C LYS A 271 -17.82 27.20 -1.95
N THR A 272 -17.56 26.11 -2.68
CA THR A 272 -16.78 24.97 -2.17
C THR A 272 -15.61 24.63 -3.09
N ALA A 273 -14.92 23.52 -2.83
CA ALA A 273 -14.04 22.90 -3.80
C ALA A 273 -14.76 22.52 -5.09
N ASN A 274 -13.97 22.45 -6.17
CA ASN A 274 -14.28 21.72 -7.38
C ASN A 274 -14.04 20.21 -7.15
N PHE A 275 -14.81 19.34 -7.79
CA PHE A 275 -14.49 17.91 -7.82
C PHE A 275 -15.00 17.20 -9.07
N ILE A 276 -14.41 16.04 -9.36
CA ILE A 276 -14.78 15.09 -10.40
C ILE A 276 -14.99 13.74 -9.71
N THR A 277 -16.17 13.13 -9.87
CA THR A 277 -16.41 11.75 -9.42
C THR A 277 -16.62 10.84 -10.61
N HIS A 278 -15.95 9.69 -10.63
CA HIS A 278 -16.09 8.67 -11.68
C HIS A 278 -16.61 7.35 -11.11
N TRP A 279 -17.43 6.66 -11.90
CA TRP A 279 -18.05 5.38 -11.58
C TRP A 279 -17.80 4.35 -12.68
N GLY A 280 -17.73 3.07 -12.28
CA GLY A 280 -17.52 1.93 -13.18
C GLY A 280 -18.54 0.81 -12.97
N ARG A 281 -19.81 1.06 -13.31
CA ARG A 281 -20.88 0.03 -13.40
C ARG A 281 -22.08 0.55 -14.17
N SER A 282 -22.90 -0.37 -14.70
CA SER A 282 -24.15 -0.05 -15.42
C SER A 282 -24.97 0.99 -14.65
N SER A 283 -25.30 2.04 -15.37
CA SER A 283 -25.90 3.28 -14.87
C SER A 283 -27.23 3.56 -15.55
N GLU A 284 -27.93 2.53 -16.02
CA GLU A 284 -29.04 2.63 -16.98
C GLU A 284 -30.27 3.38 -16.43
N GLU A 285 -30.39 3.51 -15.11
CA GLU A 285 -31.43 4.30 -14.42
C GLU A 285 -30.95 5.72 -14.00
N ILE A 286 -29.64 6.02 -14.12
CA ILE A 286 -29.04 7.27 -13.61
C ILE A 286 -29.20 8.37 -14.66
N VAL A 287 -30.30 9.11 -14.58
CA VAL A 287 -30.62 10.22 -15.49
C VAL A 287 -29.57 11.36 -15.38
N PRO A 288 -28.88 11.74 -16.48
CA PRO A 288 -27.98 12.89 -16.54
C PRO A 288 -28.65 14.20 -16.13
N PHE A 289 -27.88 15.13 -15.56
CA PHE A 289 -28.40 16.45 -15.17
C PHE A 289 -27.34 17.56 -15.23
N ASP A 290 -27.81 18.81 -15.39
CA ASP A 290 -27.01 20.03 -15.27
C ASP A 290 -27.73 20.96 -14.28
N LEU A 291 -27.13 21.18 -13.10
CA LEU A 291 -27.61 22.15 -12.12
C LEU A 291 -26.66 23.34 -12.04
N LYS A 292 -27.22 24.55 -11.97
CA LYS A 292 -26.46 25.81 -11.80
C LYS A 292 -26.89 26.49 -10.51
N ASN A 293 -25.92 26.78 -9.64
CA ASN A 293 -26.11 27.59 -8.45
C ASN A 293 -25.60 29.01 -8.77
N ASN A 294 -26.55 29.93 -9.00
CA ASN A 294 -26.25 31.32 -9.34
C ASN A 294 -25.70 32.13 -8.15
N LEU A 295 -25.90 31.67 -6.89
CA LEU A 295 -25.37 32.33 -5.70
C LEU A 295 -23.86 32.08 -5.54
N THR A 296 -23.41 30.84 -5.78
CA THR A 296 -21.98 30.48 -5.74
C THR A 296 -21.28 30.63 -7.10
N SER A 297 -22.05 30.85 -8.17
CA SER A 297 -21.59 30.79 -9.58
C SER A 297 -20.97 29.44 -9.95
N GLU A 298 -21.52 28.35 -9.39
CA GLU A 298 -21.09 26.97 -9.63
C GLU A 298 -22.08 26.18 -10.49
N ARG A 299 -21.61 25.09 -11.08
CA ARG A 299 -22.34 24.11 -11.88
C ARG A 299 -22.05 22.70 -11.33
N LEU A 300 -23.06 21.85 -11.31
CA LEU A 300 -22.96 20.43 -10.97
C LEU A 300 -23.58 19.62 -12.11
N GLU A 301 -22.73 18.97 -12.91
CA GLU A 301 -23.10 18.23 -14.12
C GLU A 301 -22.85 16.73 -13.92
N LEU A 302 -23.86 15.90 -14.14
CA LEU A 302 -23.77 14.43 -14.16
C LEU A 302 -24.02 13.94 -15.59
N ARG A 303 -23.10 13.16 -16.17
CA ARG A 303 -23.23 12.64 -17.54
C ARG A 303 -22.58 11.27 -17.73
N HIS A 304 -23.12 10.46 -18.65
CA HIS A 304 -22.46 9.24 -19.09
C HIS A 304 -21.24 9.57 -19.95
N LEU A 305 -20.13 8.86 -19.72
CA LEU A 305 -18.95 8.86 -20.59
C LEU A 305 -19.08 7.76 -21.65
N ASN A 306 -19.57 6.60 -21.24
CA ASN A 306 -19.94 5.46 -22.09
C ASN A 306 -21.04 4.65 -21.38
N LYS A 307 -21.34 3.42 -21.83
CA LYS A 307 -22.41 2.58 -21.25
C LYS A 307 -22.18 2.19 -19.78
N ASP A 308 -20.92 2.07 -19.38
CA ASP A 308 -20.50 1.49 -18.10
C ASP A 308 -19.82 2.52 -17.17
N LYS A 309 -19.55 3.72 -17.67
CA LYS A 309 -18.89 4.81 -16.93
C LYS A 309 -19.73 6.09 -16.92
N VAL A 310 -19.92 6.65 -15.73
CA VAL A 310 -20.53 7.96 -15.47
C VAL A 310 -19.50 8.88 -14.85
N ILE A 311 -19.64 10.18 -15.10
CA ILE A 311 -18.84 11.24 -14.48
C ILE A 311 -19.75 12.34 -13.90
N LEU A 312 -19.43 12.79 -12.70
CA LEU A 312 -20.03 13.96 -12.04
C LEU A 312 -18.97 15.03 -11.87
N VAL A 313 -19.33 16.27 -12.16
CA VAL A 313 -18.40 17.38 -12.26
C VAL A 313 -18.97 18.59 -11.52
N ARG A 314 -18.33 18.99 -10.41
CA ARG A 314 -18.59 20.26 -9.73
C ARG A 314 -17.54 21.29 -10.16
N CYS A 315 -17.98 22.35 -10.84
CA CYS A 315 -17.12 23.33 -11.48
C CYS A 315 -17.72 24.76 -11.44
N PRO A 316 -17.00 25.82 -11.83
CA PRO A 316 -17.58 27.15 -12.01
C PRO A 316 -18.47 27.22 -13.27
N ILE A 317 -19.52 28.05 -13.27
CA ILE A 317 -20.38 28.28 -14.46
C ILE A 317 -19.57 28.89 -15.63
N LYS A 318 -18.65 29.81 -15.33
CA LYS A 318 -17.67 30.34 -16.29
C LYS A 318 -16.37 29.57 -16.12
N ARG A 319 -16.16 28.55 -16.96
CA ARG A 319 -14.95 27.71 -16.96
C ARG A 319 -14.30 27.67 -18.34
N ASP A 320 -13.02 27.34 -18.36
CA ASP A 320 -12.28 26.97 -19.58
C ASP A 320 -12.62 25.52 -19.92
N GLU A 321 -13.42 25.30 -20.97
CA GLU A 321 -13.87 23.97 -21.38
C GLU A 321 -12.73 23.08 -21.88
N VAL A 322 -11.69 23.65 -22.50
CA VAL A 322 -10.52 22.89 -22.98
C VAL A 322 -9.73 22.35 -21.79
N LYS A 323 -9.58 23.17 -20.74
CA LYS A 323 -8.96 22.77 -19.47
C LYS A 323 -9.75 21.70 -18.73
N TRP A 324 -11.08 21.81 -18.70
CA TRP A 324 -11.93 20.84 -18.01
C TRP A 324 -12.06 19.50 -18.72
N ALA A 325 -12.21 19.49 -20.05
CA ALA A 325 -12.24 18.25 -20.83
C ALA A 325 -10.97 17.40 -20.63
N LYS A 326 -9.82 18.04 -20.39
CA LYS A 326 -8.56 17.35 -20.04
C LYS A 326 -8.63 16.67 -18.67
N TRP A 327 -9.09 17.34 -17.62
CA TRP A 327 -9.21 16.77 -16.27
C TRP A 327 -10.27 15.67 -16.19
N GLU A 328 -11.36 15.81 -16.93
CA GLU A 328 -12.42 14.80 -16.98
C GLU A 328 -11.90 13.50 -17.62
N LYS A 329 -11.14 13.60 -18.73
CA LYS A 329 -10.46 12.44 -19.34
C LYS A 329 -9.41 11.80 -18.41
N GLU A 330 -8.62 12.63 -17.72
CA GLU A 330 -7.60 12.19 -16.76
C GLU A 330 -8.20 11.27 -15.67
N ALA A 331 -9.39 11.61 -15.15
CA ALA A 331 -10.08 10.80 -14.14
C ALA A 331 -10.68 9.49 -14.67
N THR A 332 -10.92 9.36 -15.98
CA THR A 332 -11.68 8.25 -16.56
C THR A 332 -10.84 7.17 -17.26
N ASP A 333 -9.62 7.49 -17.67
CA ASP A 333 -8.77 6.58 -18.45
C ASP A 333 -8.00 5.54 -17.59
N PHE A 334 -8.07 5.63 -16.25
CA PHE A 334 -7.49 4.63 -15.34
C PHE A 334 -8.18 3.25 -15.47
N ASP A 335 -7.37 2.18 -15.52
CA ASP A 335 -7.78 0.77 -15.48
C ASP A 335 -7.53 0.15 -14.09
N TRP A 336 -8.60 0.00 -13.31
CA TRP A 336 -8.55 -0.40 -11.91
C TRP A 336 -8.45 -1.91 -11.68
N GLY A 337 -8.61 -2.74 -12.72
CA GLY A 337 -8.73 -4.20 -12.59
C GLY A 337 -7.45 -4.96 -12.22
N ARG A 338 -6.34 -4.26 -11.93
CA ARG A 338 -4.99 -4.85 -11.75
C ARG A 338 -4.31 -4.57 -10.41
N GLN A 339 -4.88 -3.75 -9.53
CA GLN A 339 -4.29 -3.35 -8.25
C GLN A 339 -5.39 -3.01 -7.24
N TRP A 340 -5.01 -2.75 -5.97
CA TRP A 340 -5.84 -2.24 -4.85
C TRP A 340 -6.94 -3.25 -4.36
N ASN A 341 -7.18 -3.57 -3.07
CA ASN A 341 -6.66 -3.13 -1.77
C ASN A 341 -5.15 -2.92 -1.72
N ARG A 342 -4.79 -1.65 -1.63
CA ARG A 342 -3.45 -1.09 -1.55
C ARG A 342 -3.71 0.24 -0.87
N ILE A 343 -3.27 0.45 0.36
CA ILE A 343 -3.05 1.84 0.75
C ILE A 343 -1.72 2.19 0.11
N HIS A 344 -1.75 2.91 -1.02
CA HIS A 344 -0.52 3.46 -1.58
C HIS A 344 -0.15 4.69 -0.78
N ILE A 345 0.41 4.42 0.39
CA ILE A 345 1.16 5.41 1.13
C ILE A 345 2.51 5.46 0.39
N ASP A 346 2.55 6.22 -0.70
CA ASP A 346 3.83 6.64 -1.26
C ASP A 346 4.55 7.47 -0.20
N LEU A 347 5.71 6.98 0.19
CA LEU A 347 6.49 7.54 1.27
C LEU A 347 7.81 8.06 0.73
N LYS A 348 7.72 9.15 -0.03
CA LYS A 348 8.88 9.94 -0.40
C LYS A 348 9.67 10.33 0.85
N ASP A 349 10.92 9.90 0.89
CA ASP A 349 11.91 10.49 1.77
C ASP A 349 12.97 11.21 0.95
N MET A 350 13.30 12.42 1.40
CA MET A 350 14.31 13.24 0.78
C MET A 350 15.66 12.84 1.35
N ALA A 351 16.57 12.37 0.50
CA ALA A 351 17.99 12.40 0.83
C ALA A 351 18.39 13.87 1.04
N ALA A 352 18.81 14.19 2.26
CA ALA A 352 19.29 15.51 2.64
C ALA A 352 20.77 15.42 3.00
N GLU A 353 21.62 15.34 1.98
CA GLU A 353 23.06 15.60 2.10
C GLU A 353 23.43 16.75 1.15
N GLU A 354 23.58 17.92 1.75
CA GLU A 354 24.77 18.77 1.59
C GLU A 354 25.23 19.05 0.14
N SER A 355 24.44 19.85 -0.57
CA SER A 355 25.01 20.93 -1.39
C SER A 355 25.26 22.15 -0.50
N SER A 356 26.41 22.81 -0.53
CA SER A 356 27.64 22.52 -1.27
C SER A 356 28.83 23.25 -0.62
N ASP A 357 30.01 23.08 -1.22
CA ASP A 357 31.11 24.02 -1.12
C ASP A 357 30.73 25.47 -1.57
N ASP A 358 31.72 26.36 -1.43
CA ASP A 358 31.92 27.66 -2.11
C ASP A 358 31.23 28.95 -1.57
N ASP A 359 32.06 29.71 -0.83
CA ASP A 359 32.52 31.08 -1.16
C ASP A 359 31.75 32.40 -0.82
N GLU A 360 32.58 33.47 -0.82
CA GLU A 360 32.35 34.92 -0.93
C GLU A 360 31.71 35.75 0.22
N ASP A 361 32.61 36.27 1.07
CA ASP A 361 32.90 37.72 1.27
C ASP A 361 32.04 38.69 2.12
N GLU A 362 32.71 39.83 2.44
CA GLU A 362 32.28 41.09 3.08
C GLU A 362 31.62 41.07 4.50
N ALA A 363 32.40 41.43 5.54
CA ALA A 363 32.49 42.83 6.02
C ALA A 363 32.98 43.00 7.48
N ALA A 364 34.25 43.36 7.69
CA ALA A 364 34.77 44.11 8.87
C ALA A 364 36.25 44.51 8.69
#